data_AF-K7QSF0-F1
#
_entry.id   AF-K7QSF0-F1
#
_cell.length_a   1.000
_cell.length_b   1.000
_cell.length_c   1.000
_cell.angle_alpha   90.00
_cell.angle_beta   90.00
_cell.angle_gamma   90.00
#
_symmetry.space_group_name_H-M   'P 1'
#
loop_
_entity.id
_entity.type
_entity.pdbx_description
1 polymer ?
#
loop_
_entity_poly.entity_id
_entity_poly.type
_entity_poly.pdbx_seq_one_letter_code
_entity_poly.pdbx_strand_id
1 'polypeptide(L)'
;EISSILLQRRNWISHLQYVKSKLPRSTLTSPIFLQILRETRKCPKTTLDFFDFAKTHLRFEPDLKSHCRVIEVATESGLLERAETLLRPLVETHSVSLVVGSMHRWFEGEVSLSISLSLVLECYALKGCYQNGLEVFGFMRRLR
;
A
#
# COMPACT_ATOMS: atom_id res chain seq x y z
N GLU A 1 -14.26 -14.35 -5.87
CA GLU A 1 -14.27 -14.33 -7.36
C GLU A 1 -13.27 -13.34 -7.97
N ILE A 2 -13.25 -12.06 -7.57
CA ILE A 2 -12.35 -11.05 -8.17
C ILE A 2 -10.87 -11.45 -8.08
N SER A 3 -10.38 -11.88 -6.93
CA SER A 3 -8.99 -12.34 -6.78
C SER A 3 -8.64 -13.51 -7.71
N SER A 4 -9.58 -14.45 -7.91
CA SER A 4 -9.39 -15.56 -8.86
C SER A 4 -9.24 -15.05 -10.29
N ILE A 5 -10.05 -14.07 -10.70
CA ILE A 5 -9.95 -13.43 -12.01
C ILE A 5 -8.59 -12.75 -12.18
N LEU A 6 -8.16 -12.00 -11.15
CA LEU A 6 -6.86 -11.33 -11.12
C LEU A 6 -5.69 -12.30 -11.25
N LEU A 7 -5.77 -13.46 -10.58
CA LEU A 7 -4.71 -14.46 -10.57
C LEU A 7 -4.67 -15.33 -11.84
N GLN A 8 -5.82 -15.60 -12.47
CA GLN A 8 -5.91 -16.55 -13.58
C GLN A 8 -5.81 -15.91 -14.97
N ARG A 9 -6.11 -14.61 -15.13
CA ARG A 9 -6.22 -13.98 -16.46
C ARG A 9 -5.10 -12.99 -16.73
N ARG A 10 -4.35 -13.20 -17.84
CA ARG A 10 -3.34 -12.25 -18.34
C ARG A 10 -3.90 -10.84 -18.62
N ASN A 11 -5.16 -10.73 -19.04
CA ASN A 11 -5.84 -9.46 -19.38
C ASN A 11 -6.99 -9.13 -18.41
N TRP A 12 -6.76 -9.30 -17.10
CA TRP A 12 -7.80 -9.05 -16.10
C TRP A 12 -8.33 -7.61 -16.12
N ILE A 13 -7.52 -6.61 -16.52
CA ILE A 13 -7.94 -5.20 -16.60
C ILE A 13 -9.12 -5.02 -17.55
N SER A 14 -9.03 -5.53 -18.78
CA SER A 14 -10.12 -5.44 -19.77
C SER A 14 -11.38 -6.14 -19.28
N HIS A 15 -11.23 -7.26 -18.57
CA HIS A 15 -12.35 -7.95 -17.94
C HIS A 15 -12.96 -7.13 -16.80
N LEU A 16 -12.16 -6.54 -15.91
CA LEU A 16 -12.70 -5.69 -14.85
C LEU A 16 -13.34 -4.42 -15.40
N GLN A 17 -12.84 -3.84 -16.49
CA GLN A 17 -13.50 -2.72 -17.16
C GLN A 17 -14.84 -3.11 -17.78
N TYR A 18 -14.91 -4.28 -18.43
CA TYR A 18 -16.18 -4.80 -18.94
C TYR A 18 -17.18 -5.09 -17.82
N VAL A 19 -16.72 -5.67 -16.71
CA VAL A 19 -17.57 -5.98 -15.56
C VAL A 19 -17.85 -4.73 -14.71
N LYS A 20 -17.04 -3.66 -14.79
CA LYS A 20 -17.24 -2.39 -14.07
C LYS A 20 -18.61 -1.78 -14.36
N SER A 21 -19.08 -1.83 -15.61
CA SER A 21 -20.43 -1.35 -15.96
C SER A 21 -21.55 -2.18 -15.31
N LYS A 22 -21.22 -3.40 -14.87
CA LYS A 22 -22.12 -4.38 -14.24
C LYS A 22 -21.90 -4.52 -12.72
N LEU A 23 -20.83 -3.94 -12.18
CA LEU A 23 -20.50 -3.96 -10.75
C LEU A 23 -21.17 -2.75 -10.09
N PRO A 24 -22.10 -2.97 -9.15
CA PRO A 24 -22.59 -1.89 -8.29
C PRO A 24 -21.40 -1.14 -7.66
N ARG A 25 -21.45 0.20 -7.62
CA ARG A 25 -20.43 1.01 -6.91
C ARG A 25 -20.26 0.58 -5.44
N SER A 26 -21.27 -0.06 -4.86
CA SER A 26 -21.29 -0.61 -3.50
C SER A 26 -20.55 -1.94 -3.32
N THR A 27 -20.06 -2.58 -4.40
CA THR A 27 -19.48 -3.93 -4.29
C THR A 27 -18.03 -3.94 -3.78
N LEU A 28 -17.26 -2.87 -4.01
CA LEU A 28 -15.88 -2.79 -3.50
C LEU A 28 -15.87 -1.99 -2.20
N THR A 29 -15.96 -2.68 -1.08
CA THR A 29 -15.81 -2.10 0.27
C THR A 29 -14.37 -2.27 0.77
N SER A 30 -13.96 -1.49 1.78
CA SER A 30 -12.60 -1.61 2.34
C SER A 30 -12.23 -3.03 2.81
N PRO A 31 -13.11 -3.78 3.50
CA PRO A 31 -12.83 -5.17 3.85
C PRO A 31 -12.59 -6.07 2.63
N ILE A 32 -13.42 -5.94 1.58
CA ILE A 32 -13.28 -6.73 0.34
C ILE A 32 -12.01 -6.34 -0.41
N PHE A 33 -11.71 -5.04 -0.50
CA PHE A 33 -10.49 -4.56 -1.14
C PHE A 33 -9.24 -5.11 -0.46
N LEU A 34 -9.19 -5.01 0.87
CA LEU A 34 -8.10 -5.57 1.66
C LEU A 34 -7.96 -7.09 1.51
N GLN A 35 -9.08 -7.82 1.48
CA GLN A 35 -9.10 -9.26 1.21
C GLN A 35 -8.43 -9.59 -0.13
N ILE A 36 -8.78 -8.86 -1.20
CA ILE A 36 -8.19 -9.05 -2.53
C ILE A 36 -6.67 -8.78 -2.51
N LEU A 37 -6.22 -7.72 -1.83
CA LEU A 37 -4.79 -7.43 -1.71
C LEU A 37 -4.03 -8.55 -0.98
N ARG A 38 -4.64 -9.15 0.05
CA ARG A 38 -4.06 -10.29 0.78
C ARG A 38 -3.95 -11.53 -0.11
N GLU A 39 -5.03 -11.85 -0.84
CA GLU A 39 -5.08 -13.02 -1.70
C GLU A 39 -4.13 -12.91 -2.91
N THR A 40 -3.87 -11.69 -3.38
CA THR A 40 -3.01 -11.45 -4.54
C THR A 40 -1.54 -11.16 -4.20
N ARG A 41 -1.16 -11.01 -2.92
CA ARG A 41 0.21 -10.64 -2.46
C ARG A 41 1.33 -11.44 -3.11
N LYS A 42 1.14 -12.75 -3.32
CA LYS A 42 2.15 -13.63 -3.94
C LYS A 42 2.43 -13.30 -5.42
N CYS A 43 1.60 -12.45 -6.01
CA CYS A 43 1.79 -11.86 -7.33
C CYS A 43 1.88 -10.34 -7.18
N PRO A 44 3.07 -9.79 -6.83
CA PRO A 44 3.21 -8.37 -6.50
C PRO A 44 2.72 -7.43 -7.59
N LYS A 45 3.07 -7.70 -8.84
CA LYS A 45 2.59 -6.93 -10.00
C LYS A 45 1.06 -6.86 -10.04
N THR A 46 0.38 -7.99 -9.92
CA THR A 46 -1.10 -8.04 -9.90
C THR A 46 -1.68 -7.25 -8.74
N THR A 47 -1.07 -7.33 -7.55
CA THR A 47 -1.52 -6.59 -6.36
C THR A 47 -1.41 -5.07 -6.58
N LEU A 48 -0.25 -4.61 -7.07
CA LEU A 48 0.04 -3.20 -7.32
C LEU A 48 -0.83 -2.63 -8.45
N ASP A 49 -0.95 -3.36 -9.56
CA ASP A 49 -1.76 -2.96 -10.71
C ASP A 49 -3.25 -2.89 -10.32
N PHE A 50 -3.75 -3.83 -9.50
CA PHE A 50 -5.12 -3.79 -8.98
C PHE A 50 -5.36 -2.59 -8.07
N PHE A 51 -4.40 -2.26 -7.20
CA PHE A 51 -4.50 -1.08 -6.34
C PHE A 51 -4.60 0.21 -7.17
N ASP A 52 -3.76 0.36 -8.19
CA ASP A 52 -3.82 1.49 -9.11
C ASP A 52 -5.12 1.55 -9.89
N PHE A 53 -5.58 0.39 -10.39
CA PHE A 53 -6.85 0.29 -11.09
C PHE A 53 -8.02 0.73 -10.20
N ALA A 54 -8.06 0.29 -8.94
CA ALA A 54 -9.11 0.68 -8.02
C ALA A 54 -9.13 2.19 -7.76
N LYS A 55 -7.96 2.81 -7.52
CA LYS A 55 -7.85 4.26 -7.33
C LYS A 55 -8.24 5.04 -8.58
N THR A 56 -7.65 4.72 -9.72
CA THR A 56 -7.77 5.52 -10.95
C THR A 56 -9.06 5.26 -11.71
N HIS A 57 -9.49 4.00 -11.82
CA HIS A 57 -10.63 3.61 -12.64
C HIS A 57 -11.90 3.43 -11.82
N LEU A 58 -11.82 2.96 -10.57
CA LEU A 58 -13.00 2.82 -9.72
C LEU A 58 -13.25 4.04 -8.84
N ARG A 59 -12.29 4.97 -8.74
CA ARG A 59 -12.32 6.09 -7.79
C ARG A 59 -12.55 5.60 -6.35
N PHE A 60 -12.04 4.41 -6.06
CA PHE A 60 -12.07 3.84 -4.73
C PHE A 60 -10.95 4.49 -3.92
N GLU A 61 -11.29 5.00 -2.73
CA GLU A 61 -10.34 5.61 -1.80
C GLU A 61 -9.89 4.54 -0.79
N PRO A 62 -8.68 3.96 -0.93
CA PRO A 62 -8.23 2.92 -0.03
C PRO A 62 -7.91 3.50 1.34
N ASP A 63 -8.30 2.79 2.40
CA ASP A 63 -7.93 3.16 3.75
C ASP A 63 -6.40 3.02 3.99
N LEU A 64 -5.95 3.56 5.12
CA LEU A 64 -4.53 3.54 5.49
C LEU A 64 -3.99 2.11 5.65
N LYS A 65 -4.84 1.18 6.08
CA LYS A 65 -4.51 -0.24 6.20
C LYS A 65 -4.21 -0.87 4.84
N SER A 66 -5.03 -0.56 3.84
CA SER A 66 -4.83 -1.02 2.47
C SER A 66 -3.57 -0.42 1.86
N HIS A 67 -3.29 0.87 2.13
CA HIS A 67 -2.02 1.48 1.75
C HIS A 67 -0.82 0.76 2.39
N CYS A 68 -0.85 0.48 3.69
CA CYS A 68 0.22 -0.25 4.39
C CYS A 68 0.48 -1.61 3.71
N ARG A 69 -0.58 -2.36 3.38
CA ARG A 69 -0.43 -3.66 2.70
C ARG A 69 0.25 -3.55 1.33
N VAL A 70 -0.09 -2.54 0.54
CA VAL A 70 0.49 -2.36 -0.81
C VAL A 70 1.93 -1.84 -0.75
N ILE A 71 2.25 -0.98 0.22
CA ILE A 71 3.63 -0.56 0.49
C ILE A 71 4.47 -1.75 0.92
N GLU A 72 3.95 -2.60 1.82
CA GLU A 72 4.62 -3.83 2.24
C GLU A 72 4.92 -4.73 1.03
N VAL A 73 3.92 -4.98 0.17
CA VAL A 73 4.10 -5.80 -1.06
C VAL A 73 5.18 -5.21 -1.98
N ALA A 74 5.16 -3.90 -2.21
CA ALA A 74 6.18 -3.23 -3.04
C ALA A 74 7.58 -3.41 -2.44
N THR A 75 7.70 -3.22 -1.13
CA THR A 75 8.96 -3.30 -0.40
C THR A 75 9.53 -4.72 -0.41
N GLU A 76 8.70 -5.73 -0.13
CA GLU A 76 9.10 -7.16 -0.16
C GLU A 76 9.54 -7.62 -1.54
N SER A 77 9.04 -6.97 -2.58
CA SER A 77 9.36 -7.28 -3.97
C SER A 77 10.58 -6.51 -4.49
N GLY A 78 11.25 -5.72 -3.63
CA GLY A 78 12.40 -4.89 -4.01
C GLY A 78 12.04 -3.67 -4.85
N LEU A 79 10.76 -3.32 -4.97
CA LEU A 79 10.28 -2.18 -5.75
C LEU A 79 10.31 -0.89 -4.91
N LEU A 80 11.51 -0.48 -4.49
CA LEU A 80 11.69 0.58 -3.50
C LEU A 80 11.19 1.95 -3.99
N GLU A 81 11.48 2.34 -5.23
CA GLU A 81 10.96 3.60 -5.82
C GLU A 81 9.43 3.64 -5.81
N ARG A 82 8.81 2.47 -6.03
CA ARG A 82 7.36 2.34 -6.02
C ARG A 82 6.80 2.43 -4.59
N ALA A 83 7.46 1.79 -3.63
CA ALA A 83 7.09 1.91 -2.22
C ALA A 83 7.21 3.37 -1.75
N GLU A 84 8.29 4.07 -2.09
CA GLU A 84 8.48 5.49 -1.79
C GLU A 84 7.37 6.37 -2.41
N THR A 85 7.03 6.13 -3.67
CA THR A 85 5.93 6.86 -4.35
C THR A 85 4.59 6.67 -3.63
N LEU A 86 4.32 5.47 -3.12
CA LEU A 86 3.11 5.19 -2.32
C LEU A 86 3.16 5.83 -0.94
N LEU A 87 4.36 6.02 -0.37
CA LEU A 87 4.58 6.60 0.95
C LEU A 87 4.47 8.12 0.98
N ARG A 88 4.97 8.78 -0.06
CA ARG A 88 5.09 10.24 -0.10
C ARG A 88 3.77 10.97 0.23
N PRO A 89 2.60 10.60 -0.34
CA PRO A 89 1.34 11.23 0.02
C PRO A 89 0.96 11.00 1.49
N LEU A 90 1.28 9.84 2.08
CA LEU A 90 0.98 9.54 3.48
C LEU A 90 1.82 10.40 4.41
N VAL A 91 3.12 10.53 4.12
CA VAL A 91 4.07 11.39 4.83
C VAL A 91 3.69 12.87 4.74
N GLU A 92 3.07 13.28 3.64
CA GLU A 92 2.60 14.65 3.42
C GLU A 92 1.31 15.00 4.17
N THR A 93 0.42 14.02 4.37
CA THR A 93 -0.94 14.27 4.84
C THR A 93 -1.20 13.80 6.27
N HIS A 94 -0.30 12.99 6.86
CA HIS A 94 -0.48 12.41 8.18
C HIS A 94 0.71 12.70 9.11
N SER A 95 0.47 12.59 10.42
CA SER A 95 1.53 12.68 11.43
C SER A 95 2.45 11.46 11.40
N VAL A 96 3.70 11.63 11.85
CA VAL A 96 4.69 10.55 11.96
C VAL A 96 4.14 9.37 12.75
N SER A 97 3.56 9.64 13.93
CA SER A 97 2.94 8.63 14.79
C SER A 97 1.87 7.82 14.06
N LEU A 98 1.02 8.46 13.24
CA LEU A 98 -0.02 7.76 12.50
C LEU A 98 0.55 6.90 11.36
N VAL A 99 1.54 7.40 10.61
CA VAL A 99 2.21 6.64 9.53
C VAL A 99 2.94 5.44 10.13
N VAL A 100 3.86 5.67 11.05
CA VAL A 100 4.70 4.62 11.66
C VAL A 100 3.86 3.63 12.47
N GLY A 101 2.90 4.12 13.25
CA GLY A 101 2.00 3.28 14.03
C GLY A 101 1.11 2.39 13.17
N SER A 102 0.68 2.88 12.00
CA SER A 102 -0.11 2.07 11.05
C SER A 102 0.74 1.01 10.36
N MET A 103 1.96 1.35 9.97
CA MET A 103 2.90 0.37 9.43
C MET A 103 3.19 -0.73 10.44
N HIS A 104 3.59 -0.35 11.65
CA HIS A 104 3.89 -1.30 12.72
C HIS A 104 2.70 -2.21 13.04
N ARG A 105 1.46 -1.69 12.97
CA ARG A 105 0.26 -2.48 13.23
C ARG A 105 -0.11 -3.46 12.10
N TRP A 106 0.15 -3.09 10.84
CA TRP A 106 -0.45 -3.79 9.69
C TRP A 106 0.52 -4.51 8.77
N PHE A 107 1.81 -4.22 8.87
CA PHE A 107 2.85 -5.00 8.23
C PHE A 107 2.95 -6.37 8.92
N GLU A 108 3.16 -7.40 8.13
CA GLU A 108 3.40 -8.77 8.58
C GLU A 108 4.90 -9.14 8.54
N GLY A 109 5.69 -8.49 7.68
CA GLY A 109 7.14 -8.71 7.58
C GLY A 109 7.98 -7.70 8.38
N GLU A 110 8.86 -8.18 9.27
CA GLU A 110 9.79 -7.33 10.02
C GLU A 110 10.81 -6.64 9.10
N VAL A 111 11.33 -7.37 8.11
CA VAL A 111 12.30 -6.83 7.13
C VAL A 111 11.65 -5.75 6.28
N SER A 112 10.43 -5.99 5.78
CA SER A 112 9.69 -5.02 4.97
C SER A 112 9.28 -3.80 5.79
N LEU A 113 8.93 -3.97 7.07
CA LEU A 113 8.70 -2.87 8.00
C LEU A 113 9.98 -2.03 8.18
N SER A 114 11.12 -2.66 8.48
CA SER A 114 12.38 -1.93 8.67
C SER A 114 12.79 -1.14 7.43
N ILE A 115 12.67 -1.73 6.23
CA ILE A 115 12.99 -1.05 4.98
C ILE A 115 12.01 0.11 4.74
N SER A 116 10.70 -0.11 4.95
CA SER A 116 9.69 0.93 4.78
C SER A 116 9.88 2.10 5.74
N LEU A 117 10.29 1.86 6.99
CA LEU A 117 10.59 2.92 7.95
C LEU A 117 11.83 3.73 7.54
N SER A 118 12.83 3.09 6.94
CA SER A 118 13.97 3.80 6.34
C SER A 118 13.52 4.69 5.17
N LEU A 119 12.61 4.23 4.32
CA LEU A 119 12.03 5.06 3.24
C LEU A 119 11.21 6.24 3.79
N VAL A 120 10.47 6.06 4.89
CA VAL A 120 9.76 7.16 5.56
C VAL A 120 10.74 8.19 6.10
N LEU A 121 11.83 7.74 6.73
CA LEU A 121 12.90 8.62 7.22
C LEU A 121 13.52 9.43 6.05
N GLU A 122 13.82 8.76 4.95
CA GLU A 122 14.35 9.39 3.73
C GLU A 122 13.37 10.42 3.16
N CYS A 123 12.07 10.10 3.07
CA CYS A 123 11.03 11.04 2.64
C CYS A 123 11.03 12.33 3.48
N TYR A 124 11.14 12.23 4.81
CA TYR A 124 11.21 13.42 5.67
C TYR A 124 12.52 14.18 5.51
N ALA A 125 13.65 13.48 5.34
CA ALA A 125 14.96 14.10 5.13
C ALA A 125 15.00 14.89 3.82
N LEU A 126 14.52 14.31 2.71
CA LEU A 126 14.47 14.97 1.39
C LEU A 126 13.58 16.22 1.39
N LYS A 127 12.56 16.27 2.26
CA LYS A 127 11.71 17.44 2.44
C LYS A 127 12.29 18.50 3.39
N GLY A 128 13.43 18.24 4.03
CA GLY A 128 13.99 19.11 5.08
C GLY A 128 13.25 19.06 6.41
N CYS A 129 12.33 18.09 6.61
CA CYS A 129 11.56 17.91 7.84
C CYS A 129 12.35 17.07 8.86
N TYR A 130 13.53 17.54 9.27
CA TYR A 130 14.46 16.76 10.09
C TYR A 130 13.89 16.32 11.44
N GLN A 131 13.05 17.14 12.08
CA GLN A 131 12.41 16.78 13.35
C GLN A 131 11.51 15.54 13.21
N ASN A 132 10.73 15.48 12.13
CA ASN A 132 9.90 14.31 11.82
C ASN A 132 10.77 13.08 11.53
N GLY A 133 11.89 13.27 10.82
CA GLY A 133 12.87 12.20 10.61
C GLY A 133 13.44 11.65 11.92
N LEU A 134 13.84 12.53 12.85
CA LEU A 134 14.30 12.13 14.18
C LEU A 134 13.23 11.38 14.98
N GLU A 135 11.96 11.77 14.83
CA GLU A 135 10.85 11.06 15.46
C GLU A 135 10.69 9.62 14.90
N VAL A 136 10.78 9.45 13.57
CA VAL A 136 10.78 8.13 12.92
C VAL A 136 11.94 7.28 13.43
N PHE A 137 13.15 7.83 13.49
CA PHE A 137 14.31 7.14 14.04
C PHE A 137 14.09 6.72 15.50
N GLY A 138 13.48 7.60 16.31
CA GLY A 138 13.08 7.28 17.68
C GLY A 138 12.10 6.12 17.76
N PHE A 139 11.13 6.03 16.84
CA PHE A 139 10.25 4.86 16.73
C PHE A 139 11.02 3.60 16.34
N MET A 140 11.88 3.65 15.31
CA MET A 140 12.66 2.49 14.88
C MET A 140 13.50 1.89 16.02
N ARG A 141 14.00 2.72 16.93
CA ARG A 141 14.73 2.25 18.13
C ARG A 141 13.85 1.55 19.17
N ARG A 142 12.57 1.89 19.25
CA ARG A 142 11.60 1.31 20.22
C ARG A 142 10.92 0.05 19.70
N LEU A 143 10.99 -0.19 18.40
CA LEU A 143 10.45 -1.38 17.73
C LEU A 143 11.42 -2.57 17.71
N ARG A 144 12.68 -2.35 18.12
CA ARG A 144 13.68 -3.38 18.39
C ARG A 144 13.59 -3.81 19.86
#